data_AF-A0A539E8C3-F1
#
_entry.id   AF-A0A539E8C3-F1
#
_cell.length_a   1.000
_cell.length_b   1.000
_cell.length_c   1.000
_cell.angle_alpha   90.00
_cell.angle_beta   90.00
_cell.angle_gamma   90.00
#
_symmetry.space_group_name_H-M   'P 1'
#
loop_
_entity.id
_entity.type
_entity.pdbx_description
1 polymer ?
#
loop_
_entity_poly.entity_id
_entity_poly.type
_entity_poly.pdbx_seq_one_letter_code
_entity_poly.pdbx_strand_id
1 'polypeptide(L)'
;MAAFTWIASAAAFTVVEDVGQGGRIHSFFDALWWSLATITTVGYGDIYPVTAAGRIVGGFTMIVGISTFAIVTAKVAQFLVRSE
;
A
#
# COMPACT_ATOMS: atom_id res chain seq x y z
N MET A 1 -8.18 9.61 -3.85
CA MET A 1 -7.10 9.56 -2.84
C MET A 1 -6.70 8.13 -2.54
N ALA A 2 -7.58 7.27 -1.99
CA ALA A 2 -7.21 5.89 -1.66
C ALA A 2 -6.70 5.03 -2.83
N ALA A 3 -7.42 5.02 -3.96
CA ALA A 3 -6.97 4.32 -5.16
C ALA A 3 -5.65 4.88 -5.73
N PHE A 4 -5.45 6.20 -5.62
CA PHE A 4 -4.21 6.85 -6.01
C PHE A 4 -3.05 6.43 -5.11
N THR A 5 -3.22 6.46 -3.78
CA THR A 5 -2.22 5.98 -2.81
C THR A 5 -1.83 4.53 -3.08
N TRP A 6 -2.82 3.68 -3.34
CA TRP A 6 -2.60 2.26 -3.63
C TRP A 6 -1.77 2.04 -4.90
N ILE A 7 -2.17 2.65 -6.02
CA ILE A 7 -1.47 2.48 -7.30
C ILE A 7 -0.08 3.13 -7.26
N ALA A 8 0.03 4.33 -6.66
CA ALA A 8 1.31 5.03 -6.54
C ALA A 8 2.30 4.27 -5.64
N SER A 9 1.83 3.69 -4.54
CA SER A 9 2.65 2.84 -3.66
C SER A 9 3.13 1.58 -4.38
N ALA A 10 2.24 0.89 -5.12
CA ALA A 10 2.62 -0.27 -5.92
C ALA A 10 3.67 0.10 -6.99
N ALA A 11 3.49 1.22 -7.69
CA ALA A 11 4.44 1.69 -8.70
C ALA A 11 5.80 2.04 -8.07
N ALA A 12 5.81 2.78 -6.96
CA ALA A 12 7.04 3.11 -6.24
C ALA A 12 7.77 1.84 -5.79
N PHE A 13 7.03 0.87 -5.24
CA PHE A 13 7.58 -0.41 -4.78
C PHE A 13 8.21 -1.21 -5.92
N THR A 14 7.57 -1.28 -7.10
CA THR A 14 8.16 -1.97 -8.26
C THR A 14 9.46 -1.36 -8.77
N VAL A 15 9.67 -0.05 -8.57
CA VAL A 15 10.88 0.65 -9.06
C VAL A 15 12.06 0.44 -8.11
N VAL A 16 11.80 0.34 -6.81
CA VAL A 16 12.86 0.26 -5.78
C VAL A 16 13.19 -1.16 -5.36
N GLU A 17 12.29 -2.10 -5.65
CA GLU A 17 12.43 -3.49 -5.26
C GLU A 17 12.86 -4.37 -6.44
N ASP A 18 13.50 -5.49 -6.14
CA ASP A 18 14.11 -6.35 -7.16
C ASP A 18 13.05 -7.16 -7.92
N VAL A 19 12.51 -6.56 -9.00
CA VAL A 19 11.49 -7.13 -9.88
C VAL A 19 12.16 -7.81 -11.08
N GLY A 20 12.05 -9.13 -11.21
CA GLY A 20 12.65 -9.86 -12.33
C GLY A 20 12.84 -11.37 -12.11
N GLN A 21 13.43 -12.07 -13.08
CA GLN A 21 13.76 -13.50 -12.96
C GLN A 21 14.87 -13.69 -11.91
N GLY A 22 14.49 -14.22 -10.75
CA GLY A 22 15.37 -14.35 -9.56
C GLY A 22 15.02 -13.37 -8.42
N GLY A 23 14.20 -12.37 -8.70
CA GLY A 23 13.65 -11.43 -7.70
C GLY A 23 12.49 -12.02 -6.92
N ARG A 24 12.19 -11.46 -5.74
CA ARG A 24 11.07 -11.88 -4.87
C ARG A 24 9.70 -11.44 -5.38
N ILE A 25 9.68 -10.56 -6.36
CA ILE A 25 8.47 -9.98 -6.97
C ILE A 25 8.54 -10.28 -8.46
N HIS A 26 7.47 -10.85 -9.00
CA HIS A 26 7.45 -11.34 -10.39
C HIS A 26 6.64 -10.43 -11.32
N SER A 27 5.79 -9.55 -10.77
CA SER A 27 4.99 -8.62 -11.57
C SER A 27 4.57 -7.37 -10.82
N PHE A 28 4.01 -6.39 -11.55
CA PHE A 28 3.33 -5.25 -10.93
C PHE A 28 2.11 -5.65 -10.09
N PHE A 29 1.45 -6.77 -10.41
CA PHE A 29 0.29 -7.26 -9.65
C PHE A 29 0.67 -7.71 -8.24
N ASP A 30 1.88 -8.26 -8.08
CA ASP A 30 2.45 -8.62 -6.78
C ASP A 30 2.68 -7.36 -5.91
N ALA A 31 3.11 -6.26 -6.52
CA ALA A 31 3.26 -4.98 -5.83
C ALA A 31 1.91 -4.34 -5.47
N LEU A 32 0.88 -4.50 -6.31
CA LEU A 32 -0.49 -4.09 -5.98
C LEU A 32 -1.03 -4.89 -4.79
N TRP A 33 -0.78 -6.20 -4.76
CA TRP A 33 -1.16 -7.09 -3.67
C TRP A 33 -0.47 -6.69 -2.36
N TRP A 34 0.86 -6.53 -2.39
CA TRP A 34 1.63 -6.07 -1.25
C TRP A 34 1.15 -4.71 -0.73
N SER A 35 0.93 -3.75 -1.64
CA SER A 35 0.49 -2.41 -1.27
C SER A 35 -0.91 -2.45 -0.65
N LEU A 36 -1.81 -3.31 -1.14
CA LEU A 36 -3.15 -3.46 -0.59
C LEU A 36 -3.09 -4.03 0.83
N ALA A 37 -2.33 -5.12 1.01
CA ALA A 37 -2.15 -5.76 2.32
C ALA A 37 -1.47 -4.83 3.33
N THR A 38 -0.56 -3.96 2.88
CA THR A 38 0.14 -2.99 3.74
C THR A 38 -0.75 -1.81 4.12
N ILE A 39 -1.44 -1.18 3.17
CA ILE A 39 -2.32 -0.04 3.42
C ILE A 39 -3.47 -0.41 4.35
N THR A 40 -4.00 -1.63 4.19
CA THR A 40 -5.07 -2.16 5.06
C THR A 40 -4.54 -2.78 6.35
N THR A 41 -3.23 -2.76 6.57
CA THR A 41 -2.55 -3.30 7.76
C THR A 41 -2.72 -4.82 7.98
N VAL A 42 -3.13 -5.56 6.94
CA VAL A 42 -3.26 -7.03 6.98
C VAL A 42 -1.90 -7.71 7.04
N GLY A 43 -0.97 -7.32 6.16
CA GLY A 43 0.42 -7.76 6.21
C GLY A 43 0.67 -9.27 6.20
N TYR A 44 0.16 -10.00 5.18
CA TYR A 44 0.34 -11.46 5.07
C TYR A 44 1.80 -11.94 5.16
N GLY A 45 2.77 -11.13 4.71
CA GLY A 45 4.20 -11.42 4.80
C GLY A 45 4.74 -12.36 3.72
N ASP A 46 3.91 -12.74 2.75
CA ASP A 46 4.31 -13.40 1.51
C ASP A 46 5.22 -12.51 0.65
N ILE A 47 4.89 -11.22 0.57
CA ILE A 47 5.67 -10.19 -0.10
C ILE A 47 6.01 -9.09 0.90
N TYR A 48 7.27 -8.64 0.92
CA TYR A 48 7.74 -7.60 1.82
C TYR A 48 9.03 -6.93 1.28
N PRO A 49 9.30 -5.67 1.65
CA PRO A 49 10.53 -4.97 1.26
C PRO A 49 11.77 -5.62 1.87
N VAL A 50 12.70 -6.05 1.02
CA VAL A 50 14.03 -6.53 1.37
C VAL A 50 15.11 -5.49 1.12
N THR A 51 14.97 -4.66 0.09
CA THR A 51 15.97 -3.62 -0.20
C THR A 51 15.87 -2.45 0.78
N ALA A 52 16.97 -1.73 0.99
CA ALA A 52 16.96 -0.53 1.85
C ALA A 52 16.00 0.55 1.31
N ALA A 53 15.99 0.77 0.00
CA ALA A 53 15.07 1.70 -0.66
C ALA A 53 13.61 1.25 -0.54
N GLY A 54 13.35 -0.04 -0.75
CA GLY A 54 12.04 -0.66 -0.54
C GLY A 54 11.51 -0.50 0.87
N ARG A 55 12.37 -0.60 1.90
CA ARG A 55 11.97 -0.37 3.29
C ARG A 55 11.60 1.09 3.56
N ILE A 56 12.31 2.04 2.95
CA ILE A 56 11.96 3.47 3.03
C ILE A 56 10.60 3.71 2.39
N VAL A 57 10.39 3.22 1.17
CA VAL A 57 9.09 3.30 0.47
C VAL A 57 7.99 2.63 1.30
N GLY A 58 8.25 1.44 1.86
CA GLY A 58 7.33 0.74 2.74
C GLY A 58 6.93 1.55 3.97
N GLY A 59 7.89 2.22 4.62
CA GLY A 59 7.61 3.12 5.73
C GLY A 59 6.67 4.27 5.35
N PHE A 60 6.91 4.92 4.20
CA PHE A 60 6.00 5.95 3.69
C PHE A 60 4.62 5.39 3.34
N THR A 61 4.56 4.23 2.68
CA THR A 61 3.31 3.54 2.36
C THR A 61 2.49 3.25 3.62
N MET A 62 3.11 2.84 4.71
CA MET A 62 2.41 2.60 5.98
C MET A 62 1.79 3.89 6.55
N ILE A 63 2.56 4.98 6.60
CA ILE A 63 2.08 6.28 7.12
C ILE A 63 0.93 6.85 6.27
N VAL A 64 1.08 6.82 4.95
CA VAL A 64 0.04 7.32 4.03
C VAL A 64 -1.16 6.37 4.01
N GLY A 65 -0.93 5.07 4.13
CA GLY A 65 -1.96 4.03 4.15
C GLY A 65 -2.91 4.20 5.34
N ILE A 66 -2.38 4.32 6.56
CA ILE A 66 -3.21 4.52 7.75
C ILE A 66 -3.98 5.84 7.71
N SER A 67 -3.35 6.91 7.19
CA SER A 67 -3.99 8.21 7.01
C SER A 67 -5.16 8.13 6.02
N THR A 68 -4.97 7.37 4.92
CA THR A 68 -6.01 7.11 3.92
C THR A 68 -7.18 6.34 4.53
N PHE A 69 -6.90 5.30 5.30
CA PHE A 69 -7.92 4.50 5.97
C PHE A 69 -8.76 5.34 6.95
N ALA A 70 -8.10 6.18 7.76
CA ALA A 70 -8.76 7.10 8.68
C ALA A 70 -9.73 8.06 7.95
N ILE A 71 -9.32 8.61 6.80
CA ILE A 71 -10.18 9.51 6.00
C ILE A 71 -11.40 8.76 5.44
N VAL A 72 -11.24 7.53 4.96
CA VAL A 72 -12.36 6.73 4.46
C VAL A 72 -13.36 6.48 5.58
N THR A 73 -12.90 6.03 6.75
CA THR A 73 -13.74 5.82 7.94
C THR A 73 -14.47 7.09 8.36
N ALA A 74 -13.76 8.23 8.41
CA ALA A 74 -14.35 9.52 8.75
C ALA A 74 -15.44 9.94 7.76
N LYS A 75 -15.23 9.72 6.45
CA LYS A 75 -16.23 10.01 5.42
C LYS A 75 -17.48 9.14 5.54
N VAL A 76 -17.31 7.86 5.85
CA VAL A 76 -18.44 6.96 6.10
C VAL A 76 -19.22 7.43 7.34
N ALA A 77 -18.54 7.78 8.43
CA ALA A 77 -19.18 8.32 9.62
C ALA A 77 -19.94 9.63 9.33
N GLN A 78 -19.33 10.57 8.60
CA GLN A 78 -19.99 11.82 8.19
C GLN A 78 -21.21 11.57 7.30
N PHE A 79 -21.15 10.57 6.41
CA PHE A 79 -22.28 10.21 5.57
C PHE A 79 -23.47 9.72 6.42
N LEU A 80 -23.21 8.88 7.42
CA LEU A 80 -24.24 8.37 8.33
C LEU A 80 -24.84 9.48 9.22
N VAL A 81 -23.99 10.35 9.78
CA VAL A 81 -24.45 11.48 10.60
C VAL A 81 -25.27 12.49 9.79
N ARG A 82 -24.95 12.68 8.50
CA ARG A 82 -25.69 13.57 7.60
C ARG A 82 -27.02 12.97 7.10
N SER A 83 -27.20 11.65 7.22
CA SER A 83 -28.43 10.97 6.78
C SER A 83 -29.56 10.98 7.80
N GLU A 84 -29.32 11.55 8.99
CA GLU A 84 -30.35 11.92 9.97
C GLU A 84 -30.68 13.42 9.87
#